data_AF-A0A352DY75-F1
#
_entry.id   AF-A0A352DY75-F1
#
_cell.length_a   1.000
_cell.length_b   1.000
_cell.length_c   1.000
_cell.angle_alpha   90.00
_cell.angle_beta   90.00
_cell.angle_gamma   90.00
#
_symmetry.space_group_name_H-M   'P 1'
#
loop_
_entity.id
_entity.type
_entity.pdbx_description
1 polymer ?
#
loop_
_entity_poly.entity_id
_entity_poly.type
_entity_poly.pdbx_seq_one_letter_code
_entity_poly.pdbx_strand_id
1 'polypeptide(L)'
;DASPLAERLVAAGKLTSFQASSLCDGGASSLVLGPYVVLDLLGRGGMGVVYKAEHRTMRRIVALKVIAPTVLQSPAAVRRFAREVQATARLDHPNIVTAFDAGEVAGLHYLVMQYVDGRNLAE
;
A
#
# COMPACT_ATOMS: atom_id res chain seq x y z
N ASP A 1 -21.98 11.22 -14.34
CA ASP A 1 -21.15 11.81 -13.30
C ASP A 1 -21.29 10.99 -12.04
N ALA A 2 -20.19 10.40 -11.54
CA ALA A 2 -20.20 9.50 -10.38
C ALA A 2 -19.99 10.26 -9.04
N SER A 3 -19.66 11.55 -9.09
CA SER A 3 -19.21 12.34 -7.94
C SER A 3 -20.25 12.46 -6.81
N PRO A 4 -21.55 12.74 -7.08
CA PRO A 4 -22.55 12.85 -6.01
C PRO A 4 -22.79 11.53 -5.26
N LEU A 5 -22.61 10.39 -5.93
CA LEU A 5 -22.72 9.08 -5.28
C LEU A 5 -21.49 8.80 -4.42
N ALA A 6 -20.30 9.13 -4.92
CA ALA A 6 -19.04 8.96 -4.18
C ALA A 6 -19.04 9.76 -2.86
N GLU A 7 -19.47 11.01 -2.89
CA GLU A 7 -19.60 11.86 -1.69
C GLU A 7 -20.55 11.26 -0.65
N ARG A 8 -21.70 10.74 -1.07
CA ARG A 8 -22.66 10.09 -0.17
C ARG A 8 -22.09 8.82 0.46
N LEU A 9 -21.28 8.07 -0.28
CA LEU A 9 -20.62 6.86 0.25
C LEU A 9 -19.53 7.21 1.27
N VAL A 10 -18.82 8.32 1.08
CA VAL A 10 -17.87 8.84 2.07
C VAL A 10 -18.60 9.29 3.33
N ALA A 11 -19.67 10.09 3.19
CA ALA A 11 -20.48 10.54 4.33
C ALA A 11 -21.11 9.37 5.11
N ALA A 12 -21.44 8.27 4.43
CA ALA A 12 -21.94 7.05 5.05
C ALA A 12 -20.85 6.13 5.63
N GLY A 13 -19.57 6.53 5.57
CA GLY A 13 -18.43 5.73 6.05
C GLY A 13 -18.19 4.44 5.24
N LYS A 14 -18.70 4.37 4.01
CA LYS A 14 -18.55 3.21 3.11
C LYS A 14 -17.30 3.29 2.26
N LEU A 15 -16.79 4.50 2.02
CA LEU A 15 -15.53 4.76 1.33
C LEU A 15 -14.70 5.77 2.11
N THR A 16 -13.39 5.71 1.95
CA THR A 16 -12.52 6.83 2.31
C THR A 16 -12.56 7.90 1.22
N SER A 17 -12.17 9.14 1.56
CA SER A 17 -12.03 10.21 0.57
C SER A 17 -11.06 9.83 -0.56
N PHE A 18 -9.97 9.12 -0.22
CA PHE A 18 -9.02 8.60 -1.19
C PHE A 18 -9.66 7.59 -2.16
N GLN A 19 -10.47 6.66 -1.65
CA GLN A 19 -11.18 5.69 -2.48
C GLN A 19 -12.20 6.38 -3.40
N ALA A 20 -12.95 7.35 -2.88
CA ALA A 20 -13.90 8.12 -3.67
C ALA A 20 -13.21 8.88 -4.82
N SER A 21 -12.12 9.60 -4.53
CA SER A 21 -11.32 10.28 -5.55
C SER A 21 -10.79 9.29 -6.59
N SER A 22 -10.18 8.19 -6.14
CA SER A 22 -9.63 7.17 -7.03
C SER A 22 -10.69 6.54 -7.94
N LEU A 23 -11.92 6.37 -7.46
CA LEU A 23 -13.04 5.87 -8.27
C LEU A 23 -13.48 6.89 -9.33
N CYS A 24 -13.58 8.17 -8.96
CA CYS A 24 -13.91 9.25 -9.89
C CYS A 24 -12.84 9.43 -10.98
N ASP A 25 -11.57 9.21 -10.64
CA ASP A 25 -10.43 9.29 -11.58
C ASP A 25 -10.27 8.02 -12.46
N GLY A 26 -11.19 7.05 -12.36
CA GLY A 26 -11.15 5.79 -13.12
C GLY A 26 -10.18 4.73 -12.59
N GLY A 27 -9.56 4.97 -11.43
CA GLY A 27 -8.58 4.09 -10.79
C GLY A 27 -9.15 2.96 -9.94
N ALA A 28 -10.39 2.52 -10.16
CA ALA A 28 -11.09 1.53 -9.34
C ALA A 28 -10.30 0.21 -9.12
N SER A 29 -9.55 -0.22 -10.13
CA SER A 29 -8.73 -1.45 -10.10
C SER A 29 -7.54 -1.37 -9.14
N SER A 30 -7.14 -0.16 -8.71
CA SER A 30 -6.02 0.06 -7.80
C SER A 30 -6.37 -0.03 -6.31
N LEU A 31 -7.65 -0.17 -5.97
CA LEU A 31 -8.12 -0.14 -4.58
C LEU A 31 -8.07 -1.50 -3.87
N VAL A 32 -7.81 -2.58 -4.61
CA VAL A 32 -7.71 -3.94 -4.05
C VAL A 32 -6.48 -4.63 -4.60
N LEU A 33 -5.62 -5.12 -3.70
CA LEU A 33 -4.45 -5.94 -4.05
C LEU A 33 -4.48 -7.22 -3.22
N GLY A 34 -4.87 -8.33 -3.84
CA GLY A 34 -5.01 -9.61 -3.15
C GLY A 34 -5.99 -9.49 -1.95
N PRO A 35 -5.57 -9.84 -0.72
CA PRO A 35 -6.42 -9.75 0.47
C PRO A 35 -6.51 -8.32 1.06
N TYR A 36 -5.84 -7.32 0.47
CA TYR A 36 -5.75 -5.97 1.00
C TYR A 36 -6.67 -5.00 0.27
N VAL A 37 -7.39 -4.17 1.03
CA VAL A 37 -8.17 -3.04 0.53
C VAL A 37 -7.42 -1.76 0.86
N VAL A 38 -7.07 -0.98 -0.16
CA VAL A 38 -6.40 0.31 -0.01
C VAL A 38 -7.37 1.32 0.59
N LEU A 39 -6.93 1.98 1.66
CA LEU A 39 -7.67 3.00 2.39
C LEU A 39 -7.15 4.40 2.09
N ASP A 40 -5.83 4.57 1.93
CA ASP A 40 -5.21 5.87 1.72
C ASP A 40 -3.83 5.77 1.05
N LEU A 41 -3.33 6.89 0.54
CA LEU A 41 -1.95 7.05 0.08
C LEU A 41 -1.06 7.56 1.21
N LEU A 42 -0.02 6.83 1.57
CA LEU A 42 0.97 7.25 2.57
C LEU A 42 2.18 7.94 1.95
N GLY A 43 2.55 7.56 0.72
CA GLY A 43 3.67 8.20 0.04
C GLY A 43 3.98 7.59 -1.32
N ARG A 44 4.68 8.35 -2.15
CA ARG A 44 5.14 7.93 -3.49
C ARG A 44 6.61 8.31 -3.65
N GLY A 45 7.41 7.41 -4.19
CA GLY A 45 8.83 7.63 -4.46
C GLY A 45 9.34 6.78 -5.61
N GLY A 46 10.64 6.88 -5.90
CA GLY A 46 11.25 6.23 -7.07
C GLY A 46 11.11 4.70 -7.11
N MET A 47 10.99 4.03 -5.96
CA MET A 47 10.80 2.57 -5.91
C MET A 47 9.34 2.12 -6.03
N GLY A 48 8.38 3.02 -5.86
CA GLY A 48 6.96 2.65 -5.85
C GLY A 48 6.09 3.56 -4.99
N VAL A 49 4.95 3.01 -4.57
CA VAL A 49 3.92 3.71 -3.80
C VAL A 49 3.65 2.95 -2.51
N VAL A 50 3.46 3.65 -1.41
CA VAL A 50 3.06 3.08 -0.12
C VAL A 50 1.65 3.51 0.20
N TYR A 51 0.78 2.55 0.45
CA TYR A 51 -0.62 2.75 0.79
C TYR A 51 -0.90 2.35 2.24
N LYS A 52 -1.85 3.02 2.87
CA LYS A 52 -2.54 2.47 4.04
C LYS A 52 -3.56 1.48 3.52
N ALA A 53 -3.55 0.25 4.02
CA ALA A 53 -4.50 -0.77 3.59
C ALA A 53 -5.02 -1.58 4.78
N GLU A 54 -6.17 -2.24 4.58
CA GLU A 54 -6.73 -3.19 5.54
C GLU A 54 -6.69 -4.60 4.95
N HIS A 55 -6.12 -5.55 5.69
CA HIS A 55 -6.26 -6.96 5.35
C HIS A 55 -7.71 -7.41 5.65
N ARG A 56 -8.45 -7.85 4.63
CA ARG A 56 -9.91 -8.13 4.73
C ARG A 56 -10.29 -9.17 5.78
N THR A 57 -9.52 -10.25 5.88
CA THR A 57 -9.80 -11.34 6.85
C THR A 57 -9.37 -10.98 8.27
N MET A 58 -8.12 -10.52 8.43
CA MET A 58 -7.54 -10.19 9.74
C MET A 58 -7.99 -8.85 10.31
N ARG A 59 -8.65 -7.99 9.51
CA ARG A 59 -9.06 -6.63 9.89
C ARG A 59 -7.89 -5.77 10.40
N ARG A 60 -6.69 -6.04 9.88
CA ARG A 60 -5.45 -5.38 10.30
C ARG A 60 -5.11 -4.24 9.34
N ILE A 61 -4.83 -3.05 9.89
CA ILE A 61 -4.27 -1.93 9.15
C ILE A 61 -2.77 -2.14 8.93
N VAL A 62 -2.32 -1.96 7.70
CA VAL A 62 -0.95 -2.20 7.26
C VAL A 62 -0.46 -1.08 6.35
N ALA A 63 0.86 -0.91 6.27
CA ALA A 63 1.51 -0.16 5.21
C ALA A 63 1.85 -1.13 4.07
N LEU A 64 1.28 -0.89 2.89
CA LEU A 64 1.41 -1.73 1.70
C LEU A 64 2.25 -1.01 0.65
N LYS A 65 3.51 -1.41 0.50
CA LYS A 65 4.43 -0.89 -0.52
C LYS A 65 4.27 -1.69 -1.80
N VAL A 66 3.82 -1.03 -2.86
CA VAL A 66 3.69 -1.60 -4.22
C VAL A 66 4.84 -1.07 -5.07
N ILE A 67 5.57 -1.98 -5.70
CA ILE A 67 6.75 -1.65 -6.51
C ILE A 67 6.33 -1.20 -7.90
N ALA A 68 6.93 -0.11 -8.38
CA ALA A 68 6.61 0.41 -9.71
C ALA A 68 7.06 -0.57 -10.81
N PRO A 69 6.23 -0.86 -11.83
CA PRO A 69 6.59 -1.77 -12.92
C PRO A 69 7.88 -1.37 -13.65
N THR A 70 8.15 -0.08 -13.77
CA THR A 70 9.39 0.46 -14.38
C THR A 70 10.64 0.07 -13.58
N VAL A 71 10.53 -0.08 -12.27
CA VAL A 71 11.62 -0.50 -11.39
C VAL A 71 11.92 -1.99 -11.58
N LEU A 72 10.89 -2.79 -11.87
CA LEU A 72 11.03 -4.23 -12.13
C LEU A 72 11.79 -4.54 -13.44
N GLN A 73 11.88 -3.57 -14.36
CA GLN A 73 12.71 -3.70 -15.58
C GLN A 73 14.23 -3.66 -15.29
N SER A 74 14.63 -3.26 -14.08
CA SER A 74 16.02 -3.26 -13.64
C SER A 74 16.30 -4.47 -12.74
N PRO A 75 17.06 -5.47 -13.21
CA PRO A 75 17.45 -6.61 -12.37
C PRO A 75 18.18 -6.19 -11.09
N ALA A 76 18.89 -5.05 -11.12
CA ALA A 76 19.54 -4.50 -9.94
C ALA A 76 18.54 -3.99 -8.90
N ALA A 77 17.47 -3.33 -9.32
CA ALA A 77 16.44 -2.83 -8.42
C ALA A 77 15.58 -3.97 -7.84
N VAL A 78 15.26 -4.98 -8.64
CA VAL A 78 14.59 -6.21 -8.16
C VAL A 78 15.45 -6.90 -7.09
N ARG A 79 16.75 -7.06 -7.32
CA ARG A 79 17.68 -7.61 -6.32
C ARG A 79 17.74 -6.76 -5.05
N ARG A 80 17.73 -5.43 -5.19
CA ARG A 80 17.71 -4.51 -4.03
C ARG A 80 16.43 -4.68 -3.22
N PHE A 81 15.28 -4.72 -3.87
CA PHE A 81 13.99 -4.96 -3.23
C PHE A 81 13.99 -6.30 -2.50
N ALA A 82 14.39 -7.39 -3.16
CA ALA A 82 14.46 -8.72 -2.54
C ALA A 82 15.37 -8.73 -1.29
N ARG A 83 16.51 -8.03 -1.33
CA ARG A 83 17.38 -7.86 -0.16
C ARG A 83 16.71 -7.06 0.96
N GLU A 84 16.00 -5.99 0.64
CA GLU A 84 15.26 -5.18 1.62
C GLU A 84 14.19 -6.02 2.29
N VAL A 85 13.40 -6.78 1.52
CA VAL A 85 12.41 -7.72 2.06
C VAL A 85 13.06 -8.73 3.00
N GLN A 86 14.14 -9.40 2.56
CA GLN A 86 14.83 -10.41 3.38
C GLN A 86 15.46 -9.83 4.64
N ALA A 87 16.01 -8.62 4.57
CA ALA A 87 16.60 -7.95 5.72
C ALA A 87 15.52 -7.59 6.74
N THR A 88 14.44 -6.93 6.31
CA THR A 88 13.35 -6.52 7.20
C THR A 88 12.62 -7.72 7.80
N ALA A 89 12.47 -8.82 7.04
CA ALA A 89 11.85 -10.05 7.54
C ALA A 89 12.64 -10.74 8.66
N ARG A 90 13.94 -10.44 8.82
CA ARG A 90 14.79 -10.97 9.90
C ARG A 90 14.86 -10.06 11.12
N LEU A 91 14.29 -8.86 11.05
CA LEU A 91 14.33 -7.88 12.13
C LEU A 91 13.02 -7.96 12.93
N ASP A 92 13.14 -8.21 14.22
CA ASP A 92 12.04 -8.13 15.18
C ASP A 92 12.51 -7.29 16.38
N HIS A 93 12.12 -6.02 16.38
CA HIS A 93 12.53 -5.06 17.40
C HIS A 93 11.47 -3.93 17.50
N PRO A 94 11.13 -3.44 18.71
CA PRO A 94 10.06 -2.44 18.90
C PRO A 94 10.25 -1.13 18.13
N ASN A 95 11.50 -0.78 17.79
CA ASN A 95 11.85 0.44 17.04
C ASN A 95 12.13 0.20 15.55
N ILE A 96 11.81 -0.99 15.03
CA ILE A 96 11.98 -1.32 13.61
C ILE A 96 10.64 -1.78 13.07
N VAL A 97 10.23 -1.21 11.93
CA VAL A 97 8.99 -1.61 11.25
C VAL A 97 9.06 -3.08 10.87
N THR A 98 8.13 -3.87 11.38
CA THR A 98 8.03 -5.30 11.08
C THR A 98 7.48 -5.51 9.67
N ALA A 99 8.12 -6.37 8.87
CA ALA A 99 7.54 -6.91 7.65
C ALA A 99 6.58 -8.07 7.99
N PHE A 100 5.36 -8.03 7.48
CA PHE A 100 4.37 -9.09 7.69
C PHE A 100 4.30 -10.10 6.55
N ASP A 101 4.47 -9.64 5.31
CA ASP A 101 4.34 -10.47 4.11
C ASP A 101 5.00 -9.78 2.90
N ALA A 102 5.36 -10.54 1.87
CA ALA A 102 5.80 -10.02 0.58
C ALA A 102 5.47 -11.02 -0.52
N GLY A 103 5.07 -10.51 -1.68
CA GLY A 103 4.69 -11.37 -2.79
C GLY A 103 4.42 -10.63 -4.07
N GLU A 104 3.74 -11.31 -4.98
CA GLU A 104 3.32 -10.80 -6.27
C GLU A 104 1.83 -11.09 -6.47
N VAL A 105 1.06 -10.09 -6.90
CA VAL A 105 -0.34 -10.27 -7.32
C VAL A 105 -0.53 -9.53 -8.63
N ALA A 106 -1.02 -10.24 -9.64
CA ALA A 106 -1.30 -9.69 -10.98
C ALA A 106 -0.10 -8.93 -11.60
N GLY A 107 1.13 -9.44 -11.44
CA GLY A 107 2.35 -8.81 -11.95
C GLY A 107 2.91 -7.70 -11.05
N LEU A 108 2.19 -7.29 -10.00
CA LEU A 108 2.62 -6.26 -9.07
C LEU A 108 3.31 -6.89 -7.86
N HIS A 109 4.58 -6.56 -7.68
CA HIS A 109 5.33 -6.92 -6.48
C HIS A 109 4.96 -6.00 -5.32
N TYR A 110 4.81 -6.57 -4.12
CA TYR A 110 4.46 -5.82 -2.93
C TYR A 110 5.17 -6.31 -1.67
N LEU A 111 5.23 -5.41 -0.68
CA LEU A 111 5.70 -5.67 0.67
C LEU A 111 4.68 -5.11 1.67
N VAL A 112 4.25 -5.95 2.60
CA VAL A 112 3.30 -5.61 3.67
C VAL A 112 4.08 -5.39 4.95
N MET A 113 3.84 -4.25 5.58
CA MET A 113 4.60 -3.78 6.72
C MET A 113 3.67 -3.30 7.83
N GLN A 114 4.19 -3.22 9.05
CA GLN A 114 3.54 -2.51 10.15
C GLN A 114 3.19 -1.07 9.72
N TYR A 115 1.94 -0.69 9.94
CA TYR A 115 1.54 0.70 9.87
C TYR A 115 1.88 1.39 11.19
N VAL A 116 2.59 2.51 11.11
CA VAL A 116 2.91 3.36 12.26
C VAL A 116 2.09 4.64 12.11
N ASP A 117 1.22 4.89 13.08
CA ASP A 117 0.44 6.12 13.15
C ASP A 117 1.32 7.23 13.78
N GLY A 118 2.06 7.92 12.92
CA GLY A 118 3.03 8.93 13.32
C GLY A 118 3.53 9.74 12.13
N ARG A 119 4.33 10.78 12.42
CA ARG A 119 4.96 11.61 11.40
C ARG A 119 6.34 11.05 11.04
N ASN A 120 6.76 11.29 9.81
CA ASN A 120 8.15 11.02 9.45
C ASN A 120 9.06 12.05 10.16
N LEU A 121 10.34 11.74 10.31
CA LEU A 121 11.30 12.61 11.00
C LEU A 121 11.71 13.85 10.16
N ALA A 122 11.45 13.83 8.85
CA ALA A 122 11.85 14.89 7.93
C ALA A 122 10.82 16.04 7.83
N GLU A 123 9.64 15.85 8.43
CA GLU A 123 8.56 16.83 8.62
C GLU A 123 8.66 17.53 9.97
#